data_AF-A0A2V8SIV8-F1
#
_entry.id   AF-A0A2V8SIV8-F1
#
_cell.length_a   1.000
_cell.length_b   1.000
_cell.length_c   1.000
_cell.angle_alpha   90.00
_cell.angle_beta   90.00
_cell.angle_gamma   90.00
#
_symmetry.space_group_name_H-M   'P 1'
#
loop_
_entity.id
_entity.type
_entity.pdbx_description
1 polymer ?
#
loop_
_entity_poly.entity_id
_entity_poly.type
_entity_poly.pdbx_seq_one_letter_code
_entity_poly.pdbx_strand_id
1 'polypeptide(L)'
;MARIDKLLQAVQSYRADALIMTSGEKVILALGSERRSVSPQVASVEQIKDLLADIVPADLAGRIEGEGRHEFAYAAPCGPFTMSVVRTGASLRLQATPRPKGGNGTPPAPAAPAEASAGSVAESAPAGAAAGSATQSGAARTIESLFVKMVKEDCSDLHLTSGHPPLFRRHGEIVALEPILALSPAQVTELLLSITPEAKRDEFERTHDVDFSHEIAGLARFRCNLFLDRHGMGGVFRVIPTKIATAQDLGLPSSILQLCELQKGLVVVTGPTGSGKSTTLAAMV
;
A
#
# COMPACT_ATOMS: atom_id res chain seq x y z
N MET A 1 -2.73 9.61 26.48
CA MET A 1 -2.95 8.47 25.56
C MET A 1 -1.67 7.66 25.57
N ALA A 2 -1.78 6.37 25.84
CA ALA A 2 -0.61 5.50 25.93
C ALA A 2 0.05 5.39 24.55
N ARG A 3 1.38 5.34 24.49
CA ARG A 3 2.09 5.25 23.20
C ARG A 3 1.73 3.97 22.42
N ILE A 4 1.32 2.92 23.13
CA ILE A 4 0.88 1.66 22.53
C ILE A 4 -0.49 1.80 21.82
N ASP A 5 -1.32 2.79 22.16
CA ASP A 5 -2.66 2.95 21.58
C ASP A 5 -2.59 3.14 20.06
N LYS A 6 -1.56 3.84 19.55
CA LYS A 6 -1.31 3.99 18.11
C LYS A 6 -0.99 2.67 17.42
N LEU A 7 -0.27 1.78 18.10
CA LEU A 7 0.07 0.45 17.58
C LEU A 7 -1.14 -0.49 17.63
N LEU A 8 -1.94 -0.42 18.68
CA LEU A 8 -3.20 -1.17 18.80
C LEU A 8 -4.25 -0.68 17.78
N GLN A 9 -4.25 0.61 17.46
CA GLN A 9 -5.07 1.14 16.37
C GLN A 9 -4.64 0.56 15.02
N ALA A 10 -3.32 0.37 14.79
CA ALA A 10 -2.84 -0.31 13.59
C ALA A 10 -3.33 -1.76 13.53
N VAL A 11 -3.33 -2.50 14.66
CA VAL A 11 -3.91 -3.87 14.72
C VAL A 11 -5.34 -3.88 14.20
N GLN A 12 -6.17 -2.93 14.65
CA GLN A 12 -7.57 -2.86 14.24
C GLN A 12 -7.74 -2.39 12.78
N SER A 13 -6.99 -1.37 12.35
CA SER A 13 -7.04 -0.85 10.97
C SER A 13 -6.64 -1.90 9.94
N TYR A 14 -5.65 -2.74 10.26
CA TYR A 14 -5.20 -3.84 9.39
C TYR A 14 -5.97 -5.15 9.62
N ARG A 15 -6.96 -5.18 10.53
CA ARG A 15 -7.67 -6.40 10.95
C ARG A 15 -6.72 -7.56 11.31
N ALA A 16 -5.65 -7.24 12.02
CA ALA A 16 -4.67 -8.23 12.45
C ALA A 16 -5.16 -8.99 13.68
N ASP A 17 -4.79 -10.28 13.76
CA ASP A 17 -5.15 -11.18 14.86
C ASP A 17 -4.25 -10.98 16.08
N ALA A 18 -3.02 -10.52 15.89
CA ALA A 18 -2.15 -10.16 17.00
C ALA A 18 -1.10 -9.12 16.61
N LEU A 19 -0.65 -8.32 17.57
CA LEU A 19 0.63 -7.61 17.53
C LEU A 19 1.64 -8.43 18.31
N ILE A 20 2.83 -8.62 17.79
CA ILE A 20 3.95 -9.32 18.42
C ILE A 20 5.16 -8.38 18.36
N MET A 21 5.69 -8.06 19.53
CA MET A 21 6.88 -7.25 19.72
C MET A 21 7.89 -8.08 20.48
N THR A 22 8.98 -8.47 19.84
CA THR A 22 10.12 -9.11 20.51
C THR A 22 11.26 -8.11 20.58
N SER A 23 11.90 -8.01 21.75
CA SER A 23 13.10 -7.21 21.91
C SER A 23 14.19 -7.66 20.94
N GLY A 24 14.76 -6.73 20.19
CA GLY A 24 15.78 -7.02 19.18
C GLY A 24 15.22 -7.48 17.83
N GLU A 25 13.89 -7.59 17.70
CA GLU A 25 13.21 -7.88 16.43
C GLU A 25 12.31 -6.72 16.00
N LYS A 26 11.87 -6.75 14.74
CA LYS A 26 10.88 -5.81 14.25
C LYS A 26 9.51 -6.11 14.85
N VAL A 27 8.69 -5.07 15.00
CA VAL A 27 7.30 -5.20 15.45
C VAL A 27 6.48 -5.86 14.34
N ILE A 28 5.87 -7.00 14.65
CA ILE A 28 5.13 -7.83 13.71
C ILE A 28 3.64 -7.78 14.05
N LEU A 29 2.77 -7.63 13.05
CA LEU A 29 1.37 -8.00 13.12
C LEU A 29 1.20 -9.40 12.55
N ALA A 30 0.58 -10.29 13.31
CA ALA A 30 0.10 -11.56 12.80
C ALA A 30 -1.29 -11.37 12.18
N LEU A 31 -1.42 -11.74 10.91
CA LEU A 31 -2.68 -11.81 10.17
C LEU A 31 -2.83 -13.26 9.69
N GLY A 32 -3.50 -14.11 10.47
CA GLY A 32 -3.65 -15.53 10.23
C GLY A 32 -2.30 -16.25 10.17
N SER A 33 -1.95 -16.73 8.97
CA SER A 33 -0.65 -17.36 8.68
C SER A 33 0.45 -16.38 8.26
N GLU A 34 0.10 -15.12 7.99
CA GLU A 34 1.03 -14.09 7.53
C GLU A 34 1.53 -13.21 8.68
N ARG A 35 2.81 -12.80 8.61
CA ARG A 35 3.46 -11.91 9.59
C ARG A 35 3.91 -10.65 8.88
N ARG A 36 3.26 -9.51 9.16
CA ARG A 36 3.54 -8.20 8.55
C ARG A 36 4.30 -7.31 9.54
N SER A 37 5.50 -6.85 9.18
CA SER A 37 6.23 -5.87 10.00
C SER A 37 5.57 -4.50 9.91
N VAL A 38 5.29 -3.85 11.04
CA VAL A 38 4.64 -2.52 11.11
C VAL A 38 5.63 -1.40 11.35
N SER A 39 6.71 -1.70 12.06
CA SER A 39 7.78 -0.74 12.32
C SER A 39 8.99 -1.06 11.45
N PRO A 40 9.61 -0.05 10.80
CA PRO A 40 10.90 -0.22 10.14
C PRO A 40 12.05 -0.34 11.16
N GLN A 41 11.84 0.12 12.40
CA GLN A 41 12.82 0.07 13.48
C GLN A 41 12.62 -1.18 14.36
N VAL A 42 13.74 -1.77 14.76
CA VAL A 42 13.81 -2.87 15.72
C VAL A 42 13.37 -2.37 17.09
N ALA A 43 12.49 -3.12 17.77
CA ALA A 43 12.03 -2.74 19.09
C ALA A 43 13.15 -2.98 20.12
N SER A 44 13.63 -1.92 20.79
CA SER A 44 14.61 -2.06 21.86
C SER A 44 13.96 -2.55 23.16
N VAL A 45 14.74 -3.18 24.05
CA VAL A 45 14.27 -3.59 25.39
C VAL A 45 13.66 -2.41 26.13
N GLU A 46 14.31 -1.24 26.06
CA GLU A 46 13.85 0.00 26.69
C GLU A 46 12.52 0.48 26.10
N GLN A 47 12.36 0.43 24.78
CA GLN A 47 11.12 0.82 24.12
C GLN A 47 9.94 -0.08 24.52
N ILE A 48 10.17 -1.39 24.68
CA ILE A 48 9.13 -2.32 25.15
C ILE A 48 8.83 -2.07 26.64
N LYS A 49 9.84 -1.81 27.48
CA LYS A 49 9.65 -1.45 28.89
C LYS A 49 8.86 -0.16 29.05
N ASP A 50 9.16 0.87 28.27
CA ASP A 50 8.44 2.14 28.27
C ASP A 50 6.98 1.95 27.85
N LEU A 51 6.73 1.14 26.82
CA LEU A 51 5.37 0.83 26.39
C LEU A 51 4.59 0.01 27.43
N LEU A 52 5.28 -0.86 28.17
CA LEU A 52 4.69 -1.64 29.26
C LEU A 52 4.39 -0.77 30.50
N ALA A 53 5.27 0.17 30.84
CA ALA A 53 5.06 1.07 31.97
C ALA A 53 3.75 1.89 31.83
N ASP A 54 3.35 2.19 30.59
CA ASP A 54 2.12 2.94 30.29
C ASP A 54 0.82 2.11 30.44
N ILE A 55 0.89 0.78 30.37
CA ILE A 55 -0.30 -0.11 30.27
C ILE A 55 -0.40 -1.16 31.36
N VAL A 56 0.67 -1.41 32.08
CA VAL A 56 0.70 -2.43 33.13
C VAL A 56 0.01 -1.88 34.38
N PRO A 57 -1.02 -2.58 34.90
CA PRO A 57 -1.66 -2.15 36.15
C PRO A 57 -0.68 -2.31 37.32
N ALA A 58 -0.78 -1.41 38.31
CA ALA A 58 0.24 -1.22 39.36
C ALA A 58 0.53 -2.48 40.21
N ASP A 59 -0.39 -3.44 40.20
CA ASP A 59 -0.32 -4.76 40.84
C ASP A 59 0.58 -5.77 40.09
N LEU A 60 0.81 -5.58 38.79
CA LEU A 60 1.65 -6.44 37.95
C LEU A 60 3.03 -5.85 37.63
N ALA A 61 3.24 -4.55 37.82
CA ALA A 61 4.47 -3.84 37.44
C ALA A 61 5.74 -4.49 38.03
N GLY A 62 5.71 -4.86 39.31
CA GLY A 62 6.83 -5.55 39.97
C GLY A 62 6.98 -7.04 39.61
N ARG A 63 5.97 -7.67 38.99
CA ARG A 63 6.00 -9.10 38.61
C ARG A 63 6.55 -9.31 37.21
N ILE A 64 6.33 -8.34 36.31
CA ILE A 64 6.89 -8.34 34.94
C ILE A 64 8.41 -8.14 34.95
N GLU A 65 8.98 -7.67 36.07
CA GLU A 65 10.42 -7.66 36.26
C GLU A 65 11.03 -9.05 36.43
N GLY A 66 10.23 -10.04 36.87
CA GLY A 66 10.63 -11.43 36.99
C GLY A 66 10.59 -12.19 35.66
N GLU A 67 11.34 -13.29 35.57
CA GLU A 67 11.19 -14.23 34.46
C GLU A 67 9.85 -14.94 34.57
N GLY A 68 9.09 -14.94 33.48
CA GLY A 68 7.74 -15.48 33.49
C GLY A 68 6.87 -15.00 32.35
N ARG A 69 5.71 -15.64 32.22
CA ARG A 69 4.63 -15.22 31.35
C ARG A 69 3.55 -14.54 32.18
N HIS A 70 3.22 -13.32 31.81
CA HIS A 70 2.23 -12.48 32.46
C HIS A 70 1.18 -12.06 31.44
N GLU A 71 -0.09 -12.30 31.72
CA GLU A 71 -1.19 -11.97 30.81
C GLU A 71 -2.22 -11.10 31.54
N PHE A 72 -2.61 -9.99 30.92
CA PHE A 72 -3.56 -9.04 31.48
C PHE A 72 -4.43 -8.40 30.39
N ALA A 73 -5.63 -7.94 30.77
CA ALA A 73 -6.53 -7.27 29.84
C ALA A 73 -6.25 -5.76 29.83
N TYR A 74 -6.19 -5.16 28.65
CA TYR A 74 -6.03 -3.73 28.45
C TYR A 74 -7.17 -3.19 27.57
N ALA A 75 -7.87 -2.17 28.07
CA ALA A 75 -8.95 -1.51 27.34
C ALA A 75 -8.39 -0.27 26.62
N ALA A 76 -8.05 -0.43 25.35
CA ALA A 76 -7.59 0.67 24.51
C ALA A 76 -8.80 1.46 23.94
N PRO A 77 -8.61 2.72 23.51
CA PRO A 77 -9.67 3.49 22.83
C PRO A 77 -10.26 2.80 21.59
N CYS A 78 -9.46 1.94 20.93
CA CYS A 78 -9.84 1.13 19.77
C CYS A 78 -10.61 -0.17 20.13
N GLY A 79 -10.59 -0.61 21.38
CA GLY A 79 -11.29 -1.82 21.84
C GLY A 79 -10.55 -2.57 22.95
N PRO A 80 -11.15 -3.64 23.50
CA PRO A 80 -10.48 -4.48 24.49
C PRO A 80 -9.44 -5.39 23.83
N PHE A 81 -8.25 -5.46 24.41
CA PHE A 81 -7.18 -6.35 23.99
C PHE A 81 -6.66 -7.17 25.17
N THR A 82 -6.16 -8.36 24.90
CA THR A 82 -5.41 -9.18 25.87
C THR A 82 -3.92 -9.05 25.59
N MET A 83 -3.18 -8.54 26.57
CA MET A 83 -1.73 -8.37 26.54
C MET A 83 -1.07 -9.58 27.20
N SER A 84 -0.18 -10.26 26.49
CA SER A 84 0.67 -11.33 27.03
C SER A 84 2.13 -10.89 26.92
N VAL A 85 2.80 -10.78 28.07
CA VAL A 85 4.21 -10.44 28.19
C VAL A 85 4.97 -11.68 28.63
N VAL A 86 5.99 -12.07 27.87
CA VAL A 86 6.91 -13.15 28.24
C VAL A 86 8.30 -12.56 28.37
N ARG A 87 8.90 -12.74 29.54
CA ARG A 87 10.29 -12.37 29.79
C ARG A 87 11.15 -13.62 29.93
N THR A 88 12.18 -13.71 29.09
CA THR A 88 13.18 -14.80 29.11
C THR A 88 14.56 -14.16 29.16
N GLY A 89 15.15 -14.07 30.35
CA GLY A 89 16.41 -13.38 30.60
C GLY A 89 16.40 -11.90 30.19
N ALA A 90 17.25 -11.56 29.21
CA ALA A 90 17.38 -10.22 28.65
C ALA A 90 16.36 -9.90 27.54
N SER A 91 15.63 -10.91 27.05
CA SER A 91 14.66 -10.75 25.97
C SER A 91 13.25 -10.60 26.52
N LEU A 92 12.54 -9.62 25.97
CA LEU A 92 11.17 -9.29 26.35
C LEU A 92 10.26 -9.40 25.12
N ARG A 93 9.18 -10.16 25.24
CA ARG A 93 8.20 -10.34 24.18
C ARG A 93 6.83 -9.88 24.65
N LEU A 94 6.24 -8.93 23.96
CA LEU A 94 4.88 -8.46 24.18
C LEU A 94 4.00 -8.91 23.01
N GLN A 95 2.91 -9.59 23.31
CA GLN A 95 1.89 -9.98 22.34
C GLN A 95 0.56 -9.36 22.73
N ALA A 96 -0.10 -8.71 21.78
CA ALA A 96 -1.35 -8.00 21.95
C ALA A 96 -2.41 -8.60 21.04
N THR A 97 -3.48 -9.18 21.58
CA THR A 97 -4.55 -9.83 20.79
C THR A 97 -5.88 -9.10 20.98
N PRO A 98 -6.61 -8.72 19.91
CA PRO A 98 -7.89 -8.06 20.02
C PRO A 98 -8.97 -9.03 20.52
N ARG A 99 -9.75 -8.62 21.53
CA ARG A 99 -10.87 -9.41 22.02
C ARG A 99 -12.15 -8.99 21.27
N PRO A 100 -12.86 -9.90 20.61
CA PRO A 100 -14.10 -9.54 19.92
C PRO A 100 -15.16 -9.03 20.92
N LYS A 101 -15.80 -7.89 20.60
CA LYS A 101 -16.92 -7.32 21.35
C LYS A 101 -18.17 -8.16 21.13
N GLY A 102 -18.31 -9.26 21.88
CA GLY A 102 -19.50 -10.10 21.86
C GLY A 102 -19.16 -11.53 22.25
N GLY A 103 -19.50 -11.91 23.49
CA GLY A 103 -19.37 -13.27 24.00
C GLY A 103 -18.72 -13.30 25.37
N ASN A 104 -19.55 -13.36 26.43
CA ASN A 104 -19.13 -13.93 27.70
C ASN A 104 -18.69 -15.38 27.44
N GLY A 105 -17.41 -15.67 27.64
CA GLY A 105 -16.86 -17.01 27.43
C GLY A 105 -15.38 -17.03 27.78
N THR A 106 -15.06 -17.86 28.76
CA THR A 106 -13.77 -18.25 29.35
C THR A 106 -12.65 -18.48 28.32
N PRO A 107 -11.38 -18.15 28.62
CA PRO A 107 -10.24 -18.23 27.70
C PRO A 107 -9.98 -19.64 27.15
N PRO A 108 -9.63 -19.79 25.85
CA PRO A 108 -8.91 -20.97 25.41
C PRO A 108 -7.44 -20.85 25.86
N ALA A 109 -6.98 -21.91 26.52
CA ALA A 109 -5.62 -22.06 27.04
C ALA A 109 -4.57 -21.95 25.92
N PRO A 110 -3.38 -21.41 26.22
CA PRO A 110 -2.34 -21.20 25.22
C PRO A 110 -1.61 -22.51 24.90
N ALA A 111 -1.51 -22.83 23.61
CA ALA A 111 -0.58 -23.84 23.12
C ALA A 111 0.86 -23.40 23.41
N ALA A 112 1.59 -24.26 24.11
CA ALA A 112 2.98 -24.12 24.50
C ALA A 112 3.94 -24.25 23.28
N PRO A 113 5.17 -23.71 23.39
CA PRO A 113 6.09 -23.53 22.26
C PRO A 113 6.87 -24.81 21.93
N ALA A 114 7.05 -25.08 20.64
CA ALA A 114 8.03 -26.04 20.16
C ALA A 114 9.44 -25.42 20.15
N GLU A 115 10.37 -26.20 20.67
CA GLU A 115 11.78 -25.93 20.90
C GLU A 115 12.54 -25.60 19.61
N ALA A 116 13.50 -24.68 19.70
CA ALA A 116 14.62 -24.62 18.78
C ALA A 116 15.87 -24.24 19.57
N SER A 117 16.76 -25.22 19.72
CA SER A 117 18.05 -25.13 20.40
C SER A 117 19.02 -24.21 19.67
N ALA A 118 19.83 -23.54 20.48
CA ALA A 118 20.97 -22.74 20.09
C ALA A 118 22.05 -23.51 19.32
N GLY A 119 22.76 -22.77 18.46
CA GLY A 119 24.01 -23.16 17.82
C GLY A 119 24.69 -21.96 17.16
N SER A 120 25.47 -21.24 17.96
CA SER A 120 26.58 -20.31 17.62
C SER A 120 27.41 -20.85 16.44
N VAL A 121 27.98 -20.05 15.52
CA VAL A 121 29.20 -19.22 15.71
C VAL A 121 29.29 -18.05 14.72
N ALA A 122 29.92 -16.97 15.20
CA ALA A 122 30.39 -15.80 14.46
C ALA A 122 31.30 -16.12 13.26
N GLU A 123 31.40 -15.21 12.28
CA GLU A 123 32.66 -14.55 11.86
C GLU A 123 32.46 -13.59 10.65
N SER A 124 33.02 -12.37 10.81
CA SER A 124 33.52 -11.40 9.82
C SER A 124 32.65 -10.92 8.62
N ALA A 125 32.57 -9.59 8.50
CA ALA A 125 32.42 -8.90 7.21
C ALA A 125 33.64 -9.19 6.29
N PRO A 126 33.46 -9.16 4.96
CA PRO A 126 33.97 -7.99 4.26
C PRO A 126 33.05 -7.47 3.13
N ALA A 127 33.36 -6.24 2.71
CA ALA A 127 32.84 -5.59 1.53
C ALA A 127 33.15 -6.38 0.24
N GLY A 128 32.21 -6.37 -0.71
CA GLY A 128 32.43 -6.91 -2.05
C GLY A 128 31.13 -7.01 -2.84
N ALA A 129 31.14 -6.43 -4.04
CA ALA A 129 30.01 -6.30 -4.93
C ALA A 129 29.50 -7.63 -5.54
N ALA A 130 28.32 -7.50 -6.16
CA ALA A 130 27.76 -8.28 -7.25
C ALA A 130 26.82 -9.47 -6.91
N ALA A 131 25.59 -9.27 -7.37
CA ALA A 131 24.70 -10.21 -8.03
C ALA A 131 24.13 -11.42 -7.26
N GLY A 132 22.84 -11.30 -6.96
CA GLY A 132 21.84 -12.31 -7.35
C GLY A 132 21.37 -13.29 -6.27
N SER A 133 20.13 -13.11 -5.82
CA SER A 133 19.11 -14.17 -5.94
C SER A 133 17.73 -13.61 -5.60
N ALA A 134 16.82 -13.80 -6.55
CA ALA A 134 15.42 -13.43 -6.48
C ALA A 134 14.60 -14.44 -5.66
N THR A 135 13.41 -13.98 -5.22
CA THR A 135 12.07 -14.63 -5.12
C THR A 135 11.39 -13.97 -3.90
N GLN A 136 10.33 -13.16 -3.97
CA GLN A 136 8.95 -13.29 -4.49
C GLN A 136 8.40 -11.84 -4.66
N SER A 137 7.74 -11.37 -5.73
CA SER A 137 6.40 -11.71 -6.25
C SER A 137 6.29 -11.16 -7.68
N GLY A 138 5.90 -12.01 -8.64
CA GLY A 138 6.03 -11.75 -10.09
C GLY A 138 4.93 -10.88 -10.73
N ALA A 139 3.95 -10.40 -9.98
CA ALA A 139 2.81 -9.67 -10.56
C ALA A 139 3.04 -8.16 -10.77
N ALA A 140 4.12 -7.58 -10.20
CA ALA A 140 4.42 -6.14 -10.27
C ALA A 140 5.65 -5.80 -11.12
N ARG A 141 6.19 -6.75 -11.90
CA ARG A 141 7.45 -6.52 -12.64
C ARG A 141 7.30 -5.67 -13.90
N THR A 142 6.09 -5.54 -14.45
CA THR A 142 5.86 -4.87 -15.73
C THR A 142 4.82 -3.78 -15.58
N ILE A 143 5.03 -2.62 -16.21
CA ILE A 143 4.08 -1.51 -16.16
C ILE A 143 2.69 -1.89 -16.72
N GLU A 144 2.63 -2.81 -17.69
CA GLU A 144 1.37 -3.35 -18.21
C GLU A 144 0.53 -4.05 -17.13
N SER A 145 1.16 -4.72 -16.16
CA SER A 145 0.44 -5.33 -15.03
C SER A 145 -0.27 -4.27 -14.16
N LEU A 146 0.36 -3.10 -14.01
CA LEU A 146 -0.21 -1.96 -13.31
C LEU A 146 -1.38 -1.37 -14.11
N PHE A 147 -1.29 -1.33 -15.45
CA PHE A 147 -2.39 -0.92 -16.30
C PHE A 147 -3.59 -1.86 -16.22
N VAL A 148 -3.35 -3.18 -16.24
CA VAL A 148 -4.40 -4.18 -16.04
C VAL A 148 -5.07 -3.99 -14.68
N LYS A 149 -4.30 -3.75 -13.62
CA LYS A 149 -4.85 -3.52 -12.27
C LYS A 149 -5.63 -2.20 -12.20
N MET A 150 -5.12 -1.13 -12.82
CA MET A 150 -5.78 0.17 -12.91
C MET A 150 -7.16 0.05 -13.56
N VAL A 151 -7.28 -0.68 -14.67
CA VAL A 151 -8.56 -0.91 -15.35
C VAL A 151 -9.49 -1.81 -14.52
N LYS A 152 -8.97 -2.87 -13.90
CA LYS A 152 -9.78 -3.76 -13.04
C LYS A 152 -10.34 -3.08 -11.79
N GLU A 153 -9.62 -2.10 -11.25
CA GLU A 153 -10.01 -1.36 -10.05
C GLU A 153 -10.74 -0.03 -10.38
N ASP A 154 -11.12 0.17 -11.65
CA ASP A 154 -11.84 1.35 -12.14
C ASP A 154 -11.16 2.69 -11.75
N CYS A 155 -9.83 2.70 -11.87
CA CYS A 155 -8.99 3.85 -11.55
C CYS A 155 -8.78 4.72 -12.80
N SER A 156 -8.86 6.05 -12.63
CA SER A 156 -8.79 7.00 -13.75
C SER A 156 -7.36 7.28 -14.19
N ASP A 157 -6.43 7.34 -13.22
CA ASP A 157 -5.04 7.69 -13.46
C ASP A 157 -4.09 6.80 -12.62
N LEU A 158 -2.93 6.48 -13.17
CA LEU A 158 -1.79 5.88 -12.47
C LEU A 158 -0.65 6.90 -12.44
N HIS A 159 -0.09 7.12 -11.26
CA HIS A 159 1.07 7.96 -11.03
C HIS A 159 2.25 7.10 -10.58
N LEU A 160 3.38 7.28 -11.26
CA LEU A 160 4.66 6.66 -10.92
C LEU A 160 5.68 7.76 -10.64
N THR A 161 6.30 7.72 -9.47
CA THR A 161 7.37 8.63 -9.06
C THR A 161 8.33 7.89 -8.12
N SER A 162 9.60 8.28 -8.13
CA SER A 162 10.63 7.72 -7.26
C SER A 162 10.31 7.95 -5.79
N GLY A 163 10.64 6.98 -4.94
CA GLY A 163 10.47 7.08 -3.49
C GLY A 163 9.03 6.86 -2.99
N HIS A 164 8.08 6.64 -3.90
CA HIS A 164 6.70 6.30 -3.57
C HIS A 164 6.29 4.98 -4.24
N PRO A 165 5.33 4.24 -3.66
CA PRO A 165 4.68 3.14 -4.36
C PRO A 165 3.87 3.68 -5.54
N PRO A 166 3.47 2.83 -6.52
CA PRO A 166 2.51 3.23 -7.54
C PRO A 166 1.25 3.81 -6.88
N LEU A 167 0.77 4.95 -7.37
CA LEU A 167 -0.42 5.60 -6.84
C LEU A 167 -1.53 5.58 -7.88
N PHE A 168 -2.71 5.11 -7.50
CA PHE A 168 -3.89 5.19 -8.35
C PHE A 168 -4.77 6.36 -7.94
N ARG A 169 -5.41 6.97 -8.93
CA ARG A 169 -6.54 7.86 -8.69
C ARG A 169 -7.83 7.07 -8.83
N ARG A 170 -8.54 6.87 -7.72
CA ARG A 170 -9.83 6.18 -7.68
C ARG A 170 -10.90 7.13 -7.18
N HIS A 171 -11.93 7.36 -8.00
CA HIS A 171 -13.03 8.30 -7.70
C HIS A 171 -12.55 9.69 -7.25
N GLY A 172 -11.42 10.17 -7.78
CA GLY A 172 -10.83 11.47 -7.45
C GLY A 172 -9.83 11.46 -6.30
N GLU A 173 -9.72 10.38 -5.54
CA GLU A 173 -8.76 10.23 -4.44
C GLU A 173 -7.50 9.49 -4.89
N ILE A 174 -6.34 9.89 -4.37
CA ILE A 174 -5.05 9.24 -4.65
C ILE A 174 -4.81 8.17 -3.58
N VAL A 175 -4.70 6.91 -4.00
CA VAL A 175 -4.52 5.74 -3.14
C VAL A 175 -3.25 5.00 -3.54
N ALA A 176 -2.42 4.65 -2.56
CA ALA A 176 -1.21 3.87 -2.78
C ALA A 176 -1.53 2.40 -3.04
N LEU A 177 -0.80 1.81 -3.99
CA LEU A 177 -0.97 0.42 -4.36
C LEU A 177 -0.23 -0.53 -3.40
N GLU A 178 -0.90 -1.02 -2.38
CA GLU A 178 -0.35 -2.05 -1.48
C GLU A 178 -0.40 -3.46 -2.11
N PRO A 179 0.56 -4.36 -1.83
CA PRO A 179 1.70 -4.23 -0.92
C PRO A 179 3.00 -3.74 -1.61
N ILE A 180 2.92 -3.07 -2.76
CA ILE A 180 4.13 -2.65 -3.50
C ILE A 180 4.86 -1.59 -2.67
N LEU A 181 6.16 -1.80 -2.46
CA LEU A 181 7.01 -0.85 -1.75
C LEU A 181 7.35 0.36 -2.62
N ALA A 182 7.93 1.38 -1.99
CA ALA A 182 8.45 2.54 -2.71
C ALA A 182 9.40 2.12 -3.83
N LEU A 183 9.17 2.66 -5.03
CA LEU A 183 9.98 2.37 -6.20
C LEU A 183 11.27 3.19 -6.13
N SER A 184 12.41 2.55 -6.41
CA SER A 184 13.68 3.26 -6.58
C SER A 184 13.70 4.00 -7.92
N PRO A 185 14.52 5.06 -8.07
CA PRO A 185 14.64 5.78 -9.35
C PRO A 185 14.96 4.87 -10.54
N ALA A 186 15.82 3.87 -10.34
CA ALA A 186 16.17 2.90 -11.39
C ALA A 186 14.95 2.07 -11.82
N GLN A 187 14.13 1.62 -10.86
CA GLN A 187 12.92 0.85 -11.15
C GLN A 187 11.87 1.69 -11.88
N VAL A 188 11.70 2.96 -11.49
CA VAL A 188 10.78 3.86 -12.18
C VAL A 188 11.24 4.06 -13.62
N THR A 189 12.51 4.41 -13.84
CA THR A 189 13.07 4.56 -15.19
C THR A 189 12.89 3.29 -16.03
N GLU A 190 13.17 2.10 -15.48
CA GLU A 190 12.98 0.82 -16.17
C GLU A 190 11.52 0.62 -16.59
N LEU A 191 10.56 0.86 -15.68
CA LEU A 191 9.14 0.73 -15.96
C LEU A 191 8.67 1.72 -17.03
N LEU A 192 9.09 2.99 -16.93
CA LEU A 192 8.65 4.04 -17.86
C LEU A 192 9.23 3.79 -19.26
N LEU A 193 10.53 3.51 -19.38
CA LEU A 193 11.16 3.26 -20.66
C LEU A 193 10.65 1.99 -21.35
N SER A 194 10.15 1.00 -20.59
CA SER A 194 9.62 -0.25 -21.17
C SER A 194 8.46 -0.03 -22.16
N ILE A 195 7.69 1.05 -22.01
CA ILE A 195 6.56 1.38 -22.89
C ILE A 195 6.83 2.58 -23.80
N THR A 196 7.94 3.29 -23.62
CA THR A 196 8.27 4.49 -24.40
C THR A 196 8.80 4.10 -25.78
N PRO A 197 8.14 4.52 -26.87
CA PRO A 197 8.64 4.34 -28.23
C PRO A 197 9.99 5.02 -28.42
N GLU A 198 10.89 4.45 -29.22
CA GLU A 198 12.25 4.96 -29.44
C GLU A 198 12.27 6.44 -29.85
N ALA A 199 11.46 6.84 -30.83
CA ALA A 199 11.34 8.23 -31.26
C ALA A 199 10.91 9.20 -30.14
N LYS A 200 10.21 8.71 -29.12
CA LYS A 200 9.77 9.49 -27.96
C LYS A 200 10.82 9.53 -26.85
N ARG A 201 11.78 8.61 -26.84
CA ARG A 201 12.92 8.63 -25.90
C ARG A 201 13.87 9.78 -26.24
N ASP A 202 14.21 9.95 -27.52
CA ASP A 202 15.04 11.05 -27.98
C ASP A 202 14.39 12.42 -27.67
N GLU A 203 13.07 12.51 -27.83
CA GLU A 203 12.30 13.70 -27.46
C GLU A 203 12.42 13.97 -25.96
N PHE A 204 12.17 12.95 -25.12
CA PHE A 204 12.27 13.06 -23.66
C PHE A 204 13.68 13.44 -23.18
N GLU A 205 14.74 12.92 -23.79
CA GLU A 205 16.12 13.29 -23.43
C GLU A 205 16.40 14.77 -23.66
N ARG A 206 15.76 15.38 -24.66
CA ARG A 206 15.93 16.80 -25.02
C ARG A 206 15.00 17.74 -24.25
N THR A 207 13.74 17.34 -24.02
CA THR A 207 12.70 18.22 -23.44
C THR A 207 12.41 17.92 -21.98
N HIS A 208 12.77 16.74 -21.49
CA HIS A 208 12.40 16.21 -20.18
C HIS A 208 10.88 16.12 -19.94
N ASP A 209 10.08 16.15 -21.01
CA ASP A 209 8.63 16.00 -21.01
C ASP A 209 8.18 15.41 -22.35
N VAL A 210 7.39 14.34 -22.32
CA VAL A 210 6.83 13.75 -23.53
C VAL A 210 5.45 13.15 -23.30
N ASP A 211 4.55 13.42 -24.24
CA ASP A 211 3.23 12.82 -24.34
C ASP A 211 3.20 11.77 -25.48
N PHE A 212 2.61 10.60 -25.18
CA PHE A 212 2.28 9.59 -26.19
C PHE A 212 1.05 8.76 -25.78
N SER A 213 0.65 7.83 -26.64
CA SER A 213 -0.40 6.86 -26.33
C SER A 213 0.17 5.45 -26.35
N HIS A 214 -0.29 4.62 -25.43
CA HIS A 214 0.03 3.20 -25.38
C HIS A 214 -1.28 2.41 -25.37
N GLU A 215 -1.37 1.33 -26.14
CA GLU A 215 -2.58 0.52 -26.25
C GLU A 215 -2.28 -0.92 -25.88
N ILE A 216 -3.11 -1.48 -24.98
CA ILE A 216 -3.11 -2.91 -24.70
C ILE A 216 -4.35 -3.49 -25.36
N ALA A 217 -4.13 -4.32 -26.39
CA ALA A 217 -5.20 -4.94 -27.15
C ALA A 217 -6.18 -5.70 -26.23
N GLY A 218 -7.48 -5.40 -26.37
CA GLY A 218 -8.53 -6.02 -25.56
C GLY A 218 -8.68 -5.48 -24.14
N LEU A 219 -7.85 -4.51 -23.72
CA LEU A 219 -7.97 -3.86 -22.41
C LEU A 219 -8.43 -2.41 -22.53
N ALA A 220 -7.51 -1.50 -22.89
CA ALA A 220 -7.78 -0.08 -23.02
C ALA A 220 -6.62 0.61 -23.76
N ARG A 221 -6.88 1.87 -24.18
CA ARG A 221 -5.83 2.80 -24.59
C ARG A 221 -5.46 3.68 -23.40
N PHE A 222 -4.20 4.05 -23.28
CA PHE A 222 -3.68 4.89 -22.22
C PHE A 222 -3.04 6.13 -22.83
N ARG A 223 -3.32 7.30 -22.27
CA ARG A 223 -2.50 8.49 -22.51
C ARG A 223 -1.37 8.49 -21.50
N CYS A 224 -0.14 8.48 -22.00
CA CYS A 224 1.08 8.41 -21.22
C CYS A 224 1.75 9.79 -21.28
N ASN A 225 2.03 10.37 -20.12
CA ASN A 225 2.91 11.52 -19.98
C ASN A 225 4.11 11.11 -19.14
N LEU A 226 5.32 11.36 -19.63
CA LEU A 226 6.56 11.17 -18.89
C LEU A 226 7.24 12.51 -18.70
N PHE A 227 7.77 12.75 -17.51
CA PHE A 227 8.43 14.01 -17.15
C PHE A 227 9.63 13.75 -16.23
N LEU A 228 10.50 14.74 -16.09
CA LEU A 228 11.57 14.76 -15.09
C LEU A 228 11.22 15.75 -13.96
N ASP A 229 11.30 15.31 -12.72
CA ASP A 229 11.17 16.17 -11.54
C ASP A 229 12.43 16.09 -10.66
N ARG A 230 12.40 16.75 -9.49
CA ARG A 230 13.54 16.75 -8.53
C ARG A 230 13.88 15.37 -7.94
N HIS A 231 12.97 14.40 -8.05
CA HIS A 231 13.10 13.02 -7.58
C HIS A 231 13.46 12.05 -8.72
N GLY A 232 13.55 12.55 -9.95
CA GLY A 232 13.95 11.79 -11.14
C GLY A 232 12.83 11.67 -12.16
N MET A 233 12.85 10.59 -12.94
CA MET A 233 11.84 10.33 -13.96
C MET A 233 10.50 9.99 -13.30
N GLY A 234 9.42 10.58 -13.80
CA GLY A 234 8.05 10.33 -13.37
C GLY A 234 7.13 10.07 -14.56
N GLY A 235 5.98 9.46 -14.29
CA GLY A 235 4.98 9.19 -15.30
C GLY A 235 3.56 9.27 -14.77
N VAL A 236 2.67 9.86 -15.56
CA VAL A 236 1.23 9.84 -15.34
C VAL A 236 0.53 9.19 -16.52
N PHE A 237 -0.34 8.23 -16.21
CA PHE A 237 -1.05 7.44 -17.19
C PHE A 237 -2.55 7.58 -16.96
N ARG A 238 -3.29 7.92 -18.00
CA ARG A 238 -4.76 8.03 -17.94
C ARG A 238 -5.41 6.97 -18.81
N VAL A 239 -6.40 6.28 -18.25
CA VAL A 239 -7.24 5.36 -19.04
C VAL A 239 -8.07 6.16 -20.04
N ILE A 240 -8.00 5.77 -21.31
CA ILE A 240 -8.94 6.17 -22.35
C ILE A 240 -9.86 4.96 -22.59
N PRO A 241 -11.15 5.05 -22.20
CA PRO A 241 -12.10 3.99 -22.44
C PRO A 241 -12.18 3.63 -23.94
N THR A 242 -12.11 2.34 -24.25
CA THR A 242 -12.26 1.81 -25.62
C THR A 242 -13.72 1.79 -26.06
N LYS A 243 -14.65 1.59 -25.13
CA LYS A 243 -16.08 1.70 -25.39
C LYS A 243 -16.52 3.16 -25.25
N ILE A 244 -16.80 3.80 -26.39
CA ILE A 244 -17.48 5.09 -26.41
C ILE A 244 -18.90 4.87 -25.88
N ALA A 245 -19.27 5.60 -24.83
CA ALA A 245 -20.63 5.57 -24.31
C ALA A 245 -21.57 6.14 -25.37
N THR A 246 -22.68 5.45 -25.63
CA THR A 246 -23.69 5.98 -26.55
C THR A 246 -24.44 7.15 -25.90
N ALA A 247 -25.08 7.99 -26.71
CA ALA A 247 -25.92 9.06 -26.18
C ALA A 247 -27.03 8.54 -25.26
N GLN A 248 -27.55 7.33 -25.54
CA GLN A 248 -28.52 6.65 -24.70
C GLN A 248 -27.91 6.21 -23.36
N ASP A 249 -26.70 5.66 -23.36
CA ASP A 249 -25.99 5.26 -22.12
C ASP A 249 -25.74 6.46 -21.19
N LEU A 250 -25.50 7.63 -21.77
CA LEU A 250 -25.30 8.89 -21.05
C LEU A 250 -26.62 9.56 -20.62
N GLY A 251 -27.77 9.04 -21.03
CA GLY A 251 -29.07 9.65 -20.77
C GLY A 251 -29.25 11.02 -21.43
N LEU A 252 -28.56 11.27 -22.56
CA LEU A 252 -28.68 12.54 -23.27
C LEU A 252 -30.09 12.67 -23.87
N PRO A 253 -30.80 13.77 -23.61
CA PRO A 253 -32.11 14.00 -24.21
C PRO A 253 -31.98 14.16 -25.72
N SER A 254 -33.02 13.77 -26.45
CA SER A 254 -33.07 13.82 -27.92
C SER A 254 -32.83 15.22 -28.50
N SER A 255 -33.16 16.27 -27.74
CA SER A 255 -32.86 17.66 -28.11
C SER A 255 -31.36 17.96 -28.24
N ILE A 256 -30.50 17.26 -27.49
CA ILE A 256 -29.03 17.38 -27.63
C ILE A 256 -28.56 16.67 -28.91
N LEU A 257 -29.16 15.53 -29.25
CA LEU A 257 -28.83 14.78 -30.47
C LEU A 257 -29.19 15.54 -31.74
N GLN A 258 -30.24 16.36 -31.71
CA GLN A 258 -30.59 17.25 -32.83
C GLN A 258 -29.47 18.25 -33.16
N LEU A 259 -28.58 18.58 -32.21
CA LEU A 259 -27.42 19.44 -32.48
C LEU A 259 -26.43 18.78 -33.44
N CYS A 260 -26.37 17.44 -33.50
CA CYS A 260 -25.52 16.71 -34.43
C CYS A 260 -26.04 16.78 -35.89
N GLU A 261 -27.31 17.13 -36.09
CA GLU A 261 -27.93 17.24 -37.42
C GLU A 261 -27.73 18.64 -38.05
N LEU A 262 -27.18 19.60 -37.29
CA LEU A 262 -26.91 20.95 -37.76
C LEU A 262 -25.87 20.92 -38.88
N GLN A 263 -26.27 21.36 -40.08
CA GLN A 263 -25.38 21.41 -41.25
C GLN A 263 -24.25 22.44 -41.08
N LYS A 264 -24.48 23.50 -40.29
CA LYS A 264 -23.53 24.60 -40.01
C LYS A 264 -23.84 25.20 -38.64
N GLY A 265 -22.81 25.53 -37.87
CA GLY A 265 -22.96 26.16 -36.56
C GLY A 265 -21.76 25.88 -35.66
N LEU A 266 -21.73 26.52 -34.48
CA LEU A 266 -20.75 26.24 -33.44
C LEU A 266 -21.48 25.66 -32.23
N VAL A 267 -21.15 24.42 -31.87
CA VAL A 267 -21.65 23.76 -30.65
C VAL A 267 -20.52 23.75 -29.63
N VAL A 268 -20.78 24.29 -28.43
CA VAL A 268 -19.78 24.39 -27.36
C VAL A 268 -20.24 23.59 -26.15
N VAL A 269 -19.49 22.56 -25.78
CA VAL A 269 -19.72 21.75 -24.59
C VAL A 269 -18.78 22.23 -23.48
N THR A 270 -19.32 22.84 -22.42
CA THR A 270 -18.56 23.44 -21.32
C THR A 270 -18.80 22.71 -20.00
N GLY A 271 -17.97 22.99 -19.00
CA GLY A 271 -18.03 22.37 -17.67
C GLY A 271 -16.64 22.21 -17.03
N PRO A 272 -16.58 21.96 -15.71
CA PRO A 272 -15.33 21.79 -14.98
C PRO A 272 -14.57 20.51 -15.40
N THR A 273 -13.30 20.41 -15.04
CA THR A 273 -12.48 19.21 -15.33
C THR A 273 -13.14 17.96 -14.72
N GLY A 274 -13.26 16.89 -15.50
CA GLY A 274 -13.92 15.65 -15.07
C GLY A 274 -15.45 15.60 -15.25
N SER A 275 -16.11 16.68 -15.72
CA SER A 275 -17.57 16.71 -15.92
C SER A 275 -18.11 15.91 -17.12
N GLY A 276 -17.30 15.05 -17.73
CA GLY A 276 -17.72 14.23 -18.87
C GLY A 276 -17.77 14.91 -20.25
N LYS A 277 -17.27 16.15 -20.41
CA LYS A 277 -17.31 16.88 -21.70
C LYS A 277 -16.80 16.07 -22.91
N SER A 278 -15.62 15.46 -22.78
CA SER A 278 -15.03 14.65 -23.84
C SER A 278 -15.86 13.39 -24.12
N THR A 279 -16.46 12.81 -23.09
CA THR A 279 -17.36 11.66 -23.21
C THR A 279 -18.65 12.04 -23.93
N THR A 280 -19.24 13.19 -23.60
CA THR A 280 -20.43 13.72 -24.28
C THR A 280 -20.14 14.04 -25.74
N LEU A 281 -19.02 14.70 -26.04
CA LEU A 281 -18.62 14.99 -27.42
C LEU A 281 -18.36 13.70 -28.22
N ALA A 282 -17.70 12.70 -27.61
CA ALA A 282 -17.47 11.42 -28.26
C ALA A 282 -18.78 10.64 -28.51
N ALA A 283 -19.82 10.82 -27.69
CA ALA A 283 -21.13 10.22 -27.90
C ALA A 283 -21.96 10.90 -29.00
N MET A 284 -21.61 12.14 -29.36
CA MET A 284 -22.30 12.96 -30.36
C MET A 284 -21.74 12.78 -31.78
N VAL A 285 -20.50 12.32 -31.91
CA VAL A 285 -19.76 12.16 -33.18
C VAL A 285 -19.68 10.68 -33.53
#